data_AF-A0A9Q0D3G0-F1
#
_entry.id   AF-A0A9Q0D3G0-F1
#
_cell.length_a   1.000
_cell.length_b   1.000
_cell.length_c   1.000
_cell.angle_alpha   90.00
_cell.angle_beta   90.00
_cell.angle_gamma   90.00
#
_symmetry.space_group_name_H-M   'P 1'
#
loop_
_entity.id
_entity.type
_entity.pdbx_description
1 polymer ?
#
loop_
_entity_poly.entity_id
_entity_poly.type
_entity_poly.pdbx_seq_one_letter_code
_entity_poly.pdbx_strand_id
1 'polypeptide(L)'
;MMKEETLAHTQTLAVQCKQKLRSYLKEKFRCLFEGIAKAGQPSLLNEVYTELFLTEGGSGGVNKEHEIRLIEIASRKPIKKDIPIKCEDIFKTTSKQALPISRILTTGVAGIGKTVLTHKFTLDWAEGKANPDIDFTFPFTFRELNLLEGKTLSLVELVHQFFIETKKICNFDKFQVIFILDGLDECRLRLDFHNDVTWTNVNTPTSVNVLLTNLIRGNLLPSARIWITTRPAAANQIPAECVDMLTE
;
A
#
# COMPACT_ATOMS: atom_id res chain seq x y z
N MET A 1 -22.49 1.07 -30.88
CA MET A 1 -22.35 -0.38 -31.13
C MET A 1 -20.96 -0.92 -30.79
N MET A 2 -19.92 -0.92 -31.66
CA MET A 2 -18.65 -1.60 -31.33
C MET A 2 -17.92 -1.07 -30.08
N LYS A 3 -17.96 0.23 -29.78
CA LYS A 3 -17.36 0.81 -28.56
C LYS A 3 -18.11 0.45 -27.27
N GLU A 4 -19.44 0.34 -27.34
CA GLU A 4 -20.30 0.02 -26.18
C GLU A 4 -20.19 -1.45 -25.79
N GLU A 5 -20.10 -2.35 -26.77
CA GLU A 5 -19.89 -3.78 -26.54
C GLU A 5 -18.51 -4.07 -25.89
N THR A 6 -17.44 -3.38 -26.32
CA THR A 6 -16.13 -3.48 -25.66
C THR A 6 -16.13 -2.95 -24.22
N LEU A 7 -16.91 -1.90 -23.93
CA LEU A 7 -17.00 -1.33 -22.59
C LEU A 7 -17.76 -2.26 -21.63
N ALA A 8 -18.90 -2.79 -22.07
CA ALA A 8 -19.69 -3.76 -21.29
C ALA A 8 -18.92 -5.07 -21.03
N HIS A 9 -18.15 -5.54 -22.02
CA HIS A 9 -17.28 -6.71 -21.85
C HIS A 9 -16.16 -6.46 -20.83
N THR A 10 -15.50 -5.28 -20.91
CA THR A 10 -14.45 -4.88 -19.96
C THR A 10 -14.99 -4.77 -18.53
N GLN A 11 -16.17 -4.20 -18.34
CA GLN A 11 -16.83 -4.10 -17.03
C GLN A 11 -17.17 -5.48 -16.45
N THR A 12 -17.69 -6.38 -17.28
CA THR A 12 -18.02 -7.76 -16.86
C THR A 12 -16.76 -8.51 -16.41
N LEU A 13 -15.67 -8.39 -17.17
CA LEU A 13 -14.37 -8.98 -16.81
C LEU A 13 -13.81 -8.39 -15.52
N ALA A 14 -13.92 -7.07 -15.33
CA ALA A 14 -13.46 -6.38 -14.14
C ALA A 14 -14.20 -6.88 -12.88
N VAL A 15 -15.52 -7.04 -12.95
CA VAL A 15 -16.33 -7.59 -11.83
C VAL A 15 -15.86 -9.00 -11.47
N GLN A 16 -15.65 -9.87 -12.46
CA GLN A 16 -15.17 -11.23 -12.21
C GLN A 16 -13.77 -11.25 -11.60
N CYS A 17 -12.85 -10.43 -12.10
CA CYS A 17 -11.49 -10.32 -11.57
C CYS A 17 -11.49 -9.76 -10.16
N LYS A 18 -12.31 -8.73 -9.88
CA LYS A 18 -12.48 -8.14 -8.55
C LYS A 18 -12.98 -9.18 -7.55
N GLN A 19 -14.01 -9.96 -7.90
CA GLN A 19 -14.52 -11.03 -7.04
C GLN A 19 -13.45 -12.09 -6.75
N LYS A 20 -12.72 -12.56 -7.76
CA LYS A 20 -11.63 -13.53 -7.58
C LYS A 20 -10.52 -12.99 -6.69
N LEU A 21 -10.08 -11.76 -6.94
CA LEU A 21 -9.05 -11.10 -6.13
C LEU A 21 -9.50 -10.95 -4.68
N ARG A 22 -10.75 -10.52 -4.45
CA ARG A 22 -11.33 -10.44 -3.10
C ARG A 22 -11.34 -11.80 -2.41
N SER A 23 -11.77 -12.86 -3.07
CA SER A 23 -11.74 -14.22 -2.51
C SER A 23 -10.31 -14.66 -2.14
N TYR A 24 -9.35 -14.44 -3.03
CA TYR A 24 -7.94 -14.76 -2.77
C TYR A 24 -7.39 -13.98 -1.58
N LEU A 25 -7.58 -12.66 -1.56
CA LEU A 25 -7.07 -11.80 -0.49
C LEU A 25 -7.75 -12.05 0.85
N LYS A 26 -9.05 -12.34 0.83
CA LYS A 26 -9.80 -12.76 2.03
C LYS A 26 -9.16 -13.99 2.64
N GLU A 27 -8.90 -15.03 1.85
CA GLU A 27 -8.26 -16.25 2.36
C GLU A 27 -6.80 -16.02 2.77
N LYS A 28 -6.03 -15.23 1.99
CA LYS A 28 -4.63 -14.90 2.30
C LYS A 28 -4.46 -14.18 3.65
N PHE A 29 -5.34 -13.22 3.95
CA PHE A 29 -5.25 -12.38 5.14
C PHE A 29 -6.26 -12.72 6.24
N ARG A 30 -6.99 -13.83 6.10
CA ARG A 30 -7.99 -14.28 7.08
C ARG A 30 -7.39 -14.49 8.47
N CYS A 31 -6.16 -15.00 8.51
CA CYS A 31 -5.49 -15.42 9.73
C CYS A 31 -4.18 -14.66 9.93
N LEU A 32 -3.85 -14.37 11.18
CA LEU A 32 -2.52 -13.88 11.55
C LEU A 32 -1.58 -15.05 11.83
N PHE A 33 -0.41 -15.04 11.20
CA PHE A 33 0.69 -15.94 11.55
C PHE A 33 1.79 -15.12 12.23
N GLU A 34 1.75 -15.04 13.56
CA GLU A 34 2.81 -14.41 14.35
C GLU A 34 3.61 -15.47 15.12
N GLY A 35 4.93 -15.47 14.95
CA GLY A 35 5.86 -16.23 15.80
C GLY A 35 5.66 -17.75 15.77
N ILE A 36 6.38 -18.47 16.64
CA ILE A 36 6.27 -19.93 16.77
C ILE A 36 4.84 -20.25 17.21
N ALA A 37 3.94 -20.46 16.26
CA ALA A 37 2.62 -20.99 16.52
C ALA A 37 2.84 -22.35 17.21
N LYS A 38 2.71 -22.35 18.54
CA LYS A 38 2.52 -23.58 19.31
C LYS A 38 1.37 -24.31 18.62
N ALA A 39 1.62 -25.54 18.18
CA ALA A 39 0.67 -26.41 17.52
C ALA A 39 -0.77 -26.17 18.01
N GLY A 40 -1.57 -25.48 17.20
CA GLY A 40 -2.88 -24.97 17.60
C GLY A 40 -3.42 -23.97 16.56
N GLN A 41 -4.73 -24.00 16.33
CA GLN A 41 -5.43 -23.40 15.19
C GLN A 41 -5.05 -21.93 14.89
N PRO A 42 -5.05 -21.53 13.60
CA PRO A 42 -4.76 -20.15 13.22
C PRO A 42 -5.82 -19.19 13.78
N SER A 43 -5.40 -18.11 14.45
CA SER A 43 -6.30 -17.08 14.96
C SER A 43 -6.83 -16.19 13.83
N LEU A 44 -8.14 -16.02 13.76
CA LEU A 44 -8.78 -15.16 12.77
C LEU A 44 -8.41 -13.69 13.06
N LEU A 45 -7.90 -12.99 12.06
CA LEU A 45 -7.44 -11.60 12.20
C LEU A 45 -8.54 -10.71 12.79
N ASN A 46 -9.78 -10.83 12.30
CA ASN A 46 -10.91 -10.05 12.81
C ASN A 46 -11.27 -10.32 14.29
N GLU A 47 -10.89 -11.46 14.85
CA GLU A 47 -11.18 -11.80 16.26
C GLU A 47 -10.11 -11.29 17.22
N VAL A 48 -8.86 -11.18 16.75
CA VAL A 48 -7.72 -10.78 17.58
C VAL A 48 -7.22 -9.37 17.28
N TYR A 49 -7.71 -8.74 16.21
CA TYR A 49 -7.31 -7.39 15.82
C TYR A 49 -7.76 -6.38 16.88
N THR A 50 -6.77 -5.71 17.48
CA THR A 50 -7.00 -4.52 18.30
C THR A 50 -6.91 -3.30 17.39
N GLU A 51 -7.86 -2.39 17.49
CA GLU A 51 -7.86 -1.16 16.69
C GLU A 51 -6.57 -0.36 16.92
N LEU A 52 -5.78 -0.25 15.84
CA LEU A 52 -4.65 0.68 15.78
C LEU A 52 -5.16 2.01 15.24
N PHE A 53 -4.88 3.08 15.97
CA PHE A 53 -5.16 4.45 15.54
C PHE A 53 -3.92 5.02 14.88
N LEU A 54 -4.08 5.51 13.67
CA LEU A 54 -3.05 6.30 13.00
C LEU A 54 -3.15 7.74 13.45
N THR A 55 -2.03 8.42 13.60
CA THR A 55 -2.03 9.87 13.79
C THR A 55 -1.42 10.55 12.57
N GLU A 56 -1.91 11.74 12.22
CA GLU A 56 -1.27 12.56 11.19
C GLU A 56 0.12 12.98 11.70
N GLY A 57 1.17 12.55 11.00
CA GLY A 57 2.55 12.84 11.33
C GLY A 57 2.84 14.34 11.18
N GLY A 58 3.59 14.90 12.13
CA GLY A 58 4.04 16.29 12.03
C GLY A 58 5.12 16.47 10.95
N SER A 59 5.27 17.68 10.40
CA SER A 59 6.35 18.07 9.48
C SER A 59 7.78 18.02 10.10
N GLY A 60 7.94 17.35 11.24
CA GLY A 60 9.18 17.25 11.98
C GLY A 60 10.17 16.37 11.23
N GLY A 61 11.33 16.94 10.90
CA GLY A 61 12.39 16.30 10.14
C GLY A 61 12.74 14.90 10.63
N VAL A 62 13.15 14.08 9.66
CA VAL A 62 13.57 12.68 9.81
C VAL A 62 14.58 12.53 10.95
N ASN A 63 14.13 12.11 12.13
CA ASN A 63 15.03 11.79 13.23
C ASN A 63 15.73 10.46 12.93
N LYS A 64 17.01 10.51 12.57
CA LYS A 64 17.91 9.34 12.47
C LYS A 64 18.28 8.75 13.84
N GLU A 65 17.47 8.98 14.86
CA GLU A 65 17.75 8.56 16.22
C GLU A 65 17.34 7.09 16.44
N HIS A 66 17.96 6.43 17.42
CA HIS A 66 17.68 5.04 17.77
C HIS A 66 16.19 4.83 18.15
N GLU A 67 15.64 3.65 17.84
CA GLU A 67 14.23 3.30 18.09
C GLU A 67 13.82 3.51 19.57
N ILE A 68 14.72 3.23 20.53
CA ILE A 68 14.48 3.44 21.97
C ILE A 68 14.18 4.92 22.26
N ARG A 69 14.95 5.83 21.66
CA ARG A 69 14.81 7.26 21.88
C ARG A 69 13.52 7.81 21.26
N LEU A 70 13.05 7.22 20.16
CA LEU A 70 11.76 7.56 19.56
C LEU A 70 10.59 7.17 20.46
N ILE A 71 10.66 6.00 21.12
CA ILE A 71 9.66 5.58 22.12
C ILE A 71 9.66 6.55 23.31
N GLU A 72 10.83 6.92 23.82
CA GLU A 72 10.95 7.89 24.91
C GLU A 72 10.42 9.27 24.51
N ILE A 73 10.73 9.76 23.30
CA ILE A 73 10.21 11.03 22.78
C ILE A 73 8.69 10.99 22.63
N ALA A 74 8.13 9.91 22.07
CA ALA A 74 6.70 9.72 21.95
C ALA A 74 6.00 9.70 23.32
N SER A 75 6.60 9.05 24.32
CA SER A 75 6.07 9.02 25.69
C SER A 75 6.12 10.38 26.42
N ARG A 76 7.01 11.28 25.99
CA ARG A 76 7.24 12.60 26.62
C ARG A 76 6.60 13.76 25.86
N LYS A 77 6.11 13.54 24.63
CA LYS A 77 5.38 14.57 23.88
C LYS A 77 4.08 14.88 24.65
N PRO A 78 3.79 16.15 24.97
CA PRO A 78 2.46 16.52 25.43
C PRO A 78 1.47 16.12 24.33
N ILE A 79 0.34 15.54 24.73
CA ILE A 79 -0.75 15.11 23.83
C ILE A 79 -1.21 16.34 23.05
N LYS A 80 -0.58 16.63 21.91
CA LYS A 80 -1.24 17.42 20.87
C LYS A 80 -2.51 16.65 20.54
N LYS A 81 -3.57 17.37 20.17
CA LYS A 81 -4.80 16.77 19.66
C LYS A 81 -4.50 16.11 18.31
N ASP A 82 -3.76 15.02 18.34
CA ASP A 82 -3.52 14.17 17.20
C ASP A 82 -4.88 13.59 16.86
N ILE A 83 -5.35 13.86 15.65
CA ILE A 83 -6.65 13.41 15.19
C ILE A 83 -6.47 11.93 14.86
N PRO A 84 -7.10 11.00 15.60
CA PRO A 84 -6.99 9.59 15.28
C PRO A 84 -7.65 9.35 13.92
N ILE A 85 -6.92 8.71 13.03
CA ILE A 85 -7.37 8.26 11.72
C ILE A 85 -7.62 6.76 11.83
N LYS A 86 -8.84 6.34 11.50
CA LYS A 86 -9.16 4.91 11.38
C LYS A 86 -8.52 4.34 10.13
N CYS A 87 -8.15 3.07 10.18
CA CYS A 87 -7.55 2.36 9.05
C CYS A 87 -8.38 2.48 7.75
N GLU A 88 -9.71 2.33 7.85
CA GLU A 88 -10.64 2.43 6.71
C GLU A 88 -10.74 3.85 6.10
N ASP A 89 -10.37 4.86 6.90
CA ASP A 89 -10.46 6.27 6.56
C ASP A 89 -9.13 6.85 6.08
N ILE A 90 -8.08 6.02 5.96
CA ILE A 90 -6.72 6.50 5.71
C ILE A 90 -6.58 7.34 4.42
N PHE A 91 -7.38 7.06 3.39
CA PHE A 91 -7.41 7.83 2.13
C PHE A 91 -8.52 8.88 2.06
N LYS A 92 -9.31 9.06 3.13
CA LYS A 92 -10.36 10.10 3.16
C LYS A 92 -9.72 11.44 3.44
N THR A 93 -10.19 12.49 2.77
CA THR A 93 -9.70 13.85 2.96
C THR A 93 -9.92 14.28 4.41
N THR A 94 -8.85 14.70 5.08
CA THR A 94 -8.99 15.41 6.36
C THR A 94 -9.53 16.80 6.08
N SER A 95 -10.27 17.40 7.02
CA SER A 95 -10.93 18.71 6.86
C SER A 95 -9.97 19.87 6.53
N LYS A 96 -8.65 19.64 6.58
CA LYS A 96 -7.60 20.62 6.29
C LYS A 96 -7.06 20.58 4.86
N GLN A 97 -7.33 19.53 4.08
CA GLN A 97 -6.76 19.37 2.74
C GLN A 97 -7.84 19.48 1.65
N ALA A 98 -7.60 20.36 0.67
CA ALA A 98 -8.49 20.57 -0.48
C ALA A 98 -8.28 19.55 -1.61
N LEU A 99 -7.15 18.84 -1.61
CA LEU A 99 -6.78 17.83 -2.60
C LEU A 99 -7.00 16.42 -2.05
N PRO A 100 -7.38 15.45 -2.90
CA PRO A 100 -7.52 14.06 -2.48
C PRO A 100 -6.17 13.43 -2.11
N ILE A 101 -6.11 12.82 -0.94
CA ILE A 101 -4.93 12.08 -0.46
C ILE A 101 -4.75 10.84 -1.33
N SER A 102 -3.63 10.77 -2.04
CA SER A 102 -3.34 9.64 -2.93
C SER A 102 -2.10 8.87 -2.48
N ARG A 103 -1.13 9.51 -1.83
CA ARG A 103 0.14 8.88 -1.44
C ARG A 103 0.42 9.07 0.05
N ILE A 104 0.48 7.96 0.77
CA ILE A 104 0.59 7.92 2.23
C ILE A 104 1.86 7.17 2.62
N LEU A 105 2.63 7.76 3.54
CA LEU A 105 3.75 7.10 4.17
C LEU A 105 3.44 6.92 5.66
N THR A 106 3.33 5.67 6.12
CA THR A 106 3.14 5.34 7.53
C THR A 106 4.47 4.90 8.13
N THR A 107 4.89 5.58 9.19
CA THR A 107 6.10 5.24 9.92
C THR A 107 5.74 4.65 11.28
N GLY A 108 6.62 3.84 11.85
CA GLY A 108 6.42 3.31 13.20
C GLY A 108 7.52 2.33 13.58
N VAL A 109 7.75 2.14 14.88
CA VAL A 109 8.80 1.24 15.37
C VAL A 109 8.52 -0.23 15.01
N ALA A 110 9.52 -1.09 15.15
CA ALA A 110 9.34 -2.52 14.94
C ALA A 110 8.28 -3.09 15.89
N GLY A 111 7.46 -4.03 15.41
CA GLY A 111 6.45 -4.71 16.23
C GLY A 111 5.19 -3.89 16.55
N ILE A 112 5.09 -2.61 16.15
CA ILE A 112 3.92 -1.76 16.44
C ILE A 112 2.64 -2.15 15.65
N GLY A 113 2.73 -3.11 14.73
CA GLY A 113 1.58 -3.62 13.99
C GLY A 113 1.33 -3.02 12.60
N LYS A 114 2.32 -2.32 11.99
CA LYS A 114 2.19 -1.77 10.61
C LYS A 114 1.73 -2.81 9.57
N THR A 115 2.36 -3.98 9.55
CA THR A 115 1.97 -5.08 8.63
C THR A 115 0.55 -5.57 8.94
N VAL A 116 0.21 -5.79 10.22
CA VAL A 116 -1.14 -6.20 10.64
C VAL A 116 -2.20 -5.19 10.20
N LEU A 117 -1.88 -3.89 10.26
CA LEU A 117 -2.74 -2.81 9.79
C LEU A 117 -3.03 -2.91 8.28
N THR A 118 -2.00 -3.12 7.45
CA THR A 118 -2.18 -3.30 5.99
C THR A 118 -2.97 -4.56 5.65
N HIS A 119 -2.77 -5.64 6.41
CA HIS A 119 -3.55 -6.87 6.27
C HIS A 119 -5.02 -6.62 6.62
N LYS A 120 -5.29 -5.89 7.71
CA LYS A 120 -6.65 -5.55 8.14
C LYS A 120 -7.38 -4.71 7.10
N PHE A 121 -6.73 -3.67 6.57
CA PHE A 121 -7.27 -2.85 5.48
C PHE A 121 -7.66 -3.71 4.28
N THR A 122 -6.74 -4.59 3.86
CA THR A 122 -6.96 -5.46 2.70
C THR A 122 -8.11 -6.43 2.95
N LEU A 123 -8.18 -7.03 4.15
CA LEU A 123 -9.24 -7.96 4.54
C LEU A 123 -10.60 -7.26 4.55
N ASP A 124 -10.71 -6.05 5.11
CA ASP A 124 -11.95 -5.30 5.15
C ASP A 124 -12.44 -4.91 3.75
N TRP A 125 -11.53 -4.51 2.86
CA TRP A 125 -11.86 -4.27 1.45
C TRP A 125 -12.30 -5.56 0.74
N ALA A 126 -11.64 -6.68 1.03
CA ALA A 126 -11.94 -7.98 0.44
C ALA A 126 -13.31 -8.53 0.90
N GLU A 127 -13.68 -8.29 2.16
CA GLU A 127 -14.99 -8.62 2.73
C GLU A 127 -16.08 -7.62 2.35
N GLY A 128 -15.73 -6.52 1.69
CA GLY A 128 -16.68 -5.47 1.29
C GLY A 128 -17.17 -4.60 2.45
N LYS A 129 -16.43 -4.57 3.56
CA LYS A 129 -16.75 -3.76 4.74
C LYS A 129 -16.33 -2.31 4.60
N ALA A 130 -15.23 -2.06 3.89
CA ALA A 130 -14.64 -0.73 3.73
C ALA A 130 -14.23 -0.44 2.28
N ASN A 131 -14.02 0.86 2.00
CA ASN A 131 -13.53 1.39 0.72
C ASN A 131 -14.29 0.86 -0.53
N PRO A 132 -15.63 1.00 -0.58
CA PRO A 132 -16.45 0.48 -1.68
C PRO A 132 -16.17 1.17 -3.02
N ASP A 133 -15.57 2.37 -2.99
CA ASP A 133 -15.10 3.14 -4.13
C ASP A 133 -13.88 2.53 -4.85
N ILE A 134 -13.20 1.58 -4.21
CA ILE A 134 -11.98 0.96 -4.74
C ILE A 134 -12.30 -0.31 -5.54
N ASP A 135 -11.77 -0.37 -6.75
CA ASP A 135 -11.92 -1.50 -7.68
C ASP A 135 -10.94 -2.62 -7.41
N PHE A 136 -9.68 -2.30 -7.14
CA PHE A 136 -8.64 -3.28 -6.87
C PHE A 136 -7.68 -2.80 -5.78
N THR A 137 -7.26 -3.72 -4.92
CA THR A 137 -6.22 -3.49 -3.91
C THR A 137 -5.11 -4.52 -4.12
N PHE A 138 -3.88 -4.06 -4.28
CA PHE A 138 -2.71 -4.89 -4.52
C PHE A 138 -1.67 -4.69 -3.41
N PRO A 139 -1.69 -5.55 -2.38
CA PRO A 139 -0.69 -5.53 -1.32
C PRO A 139 0.57 -6.29 -1.72
N PHE A 140 1.69 -5.56 -1.78
CA PHE A 140 3.02 -6.08 -1.99
C PHE A 140 3.87 -5.86 -0.74
N THR A 141 4.74 -6.81 -0.42
CA THR A 141 5.85 -6.55 0.50
C THR A 141 7.11 -6.20 -0.29
N PHE A 142 7.95 -5.31 0.24
CA PHE A 142 9.25 -5.05 -0.38
C PHE A 142 10.14 -6.32 -0.39
N ARG A 143 9.96 -7.23 0.57
CA ARG A 143 10.60 -8.56 0.54
C ARG A 143 10.27 -9.35 -0.72
N GLU A 144 8.99 -9.41 -1.11
CA GLU A 144 8.54 -10.05 -2.34
C GLU A 144 9.07 -9.33 -3.58
N LEU A 145 9.07 -7.99 -3.59
CA LEU A 145 9.57 -7.18 -4.71
C LEU A 145 11.08 -7.34 -4.92
N ASN A 146 11.85 -7.50 -3.85
CA ASN A 146 13.30 -7.75 -3.92
C ASN A 146 13.62 -9.03 -4.73
N LEU A 147 12.73 -10.02 -4.78
CA LEU A 147 12.93 -11.25 -5.57
C LEU A 147 12.89 -11.00 -7.09
N LEU A 148 12.50 -9.80 -7.50
CA LEU A 148 12.43 -9.37 -8.89
C LEU A 148 13.56 -8.41 -9.27
N GLU A 149 14.54 -8.22 -8.39
CA GLU A 149 15.75 -7.48 -8.71
C GLU A 149 16.40 -8.01 -10.00
N GLY A 150 16.81 -7.09 -10.88
CA GLY A 150 17.39 -7.42 -12.18
C GLY A 150 16.38 -7.85 -13.26
N LYS A 151 15.09 -8.01 -12.94
CA LYS A 151 14.06 -8.31 -13.95
C LYS A 151 13.53 -7.04 -14.63
N THR A 152 13.04 -7.22 -15.85
CA THR A 152 12.33 -6.20 -16.63
C THR A 152 10.90 -6.65 -16.82
N LEU A 153 9.94 -5.85 -16.37
CA LEU A 153 8.51 -6.13 -16.41
C LEU A 153 7.76 -4.82 -16.66
N SER A 154 6.56 -4.91 -17.21
CA SER A 154 5.57 -3.81 -17.16
C SER A 154 4.82 -3.82 -15.82
N LEU A 155 4.10 -2.75 -15.50
CA LEU A 155 3.26 -2.73 -14.28
C LEU A 155 2.20 -3.83 -14.33
N VAL A 156 1.61 -4.06 -15.51
CA VAL A 156 0.61 -5.11 -15.71
C VAL A 156 1.20 -6.50 -15.44
N GLU A 157 2.38 -6.79 -15.99
CA GLU A 157 3.07 -8.06 -15.75
C GLU A 157 3.47 -8.23 -14.29
N LEU A 158 3.94 -7.17 -13.64
CA LEU A 158 4.25 -7.17 -12.20
C LEU A 158 3.01 -7.56 -11.39
N VAL A 159 1.86 -6.91 -11.63
CA VAL A 159 0.60 -7.24 -10.94
C VAL A 159 0.18 -8.68 -11.21
N HIS A 160 0.20 -9.12 -12.47
CA HIS A 160 -0.23 -10.49 -12.84
C HIS A 160 0.67 -11.59 -12.29
N GLN A 161 1.93 -11.28 -11.98
CA GLN A 161 2.85 -12.23 -11.38
C GLN A 161 2.45 -12.56 -9.93
N PHE A 162 1.92 -11.59 -9.18
CA PHE A 162 1.51 -11.78 -7.78
C PHE A 162 0.01 -12.02 -7.62
N PHE A 163 -0.81 -11.56 -8.58
CA PHE A 163 -2.27 -11.60 -8.55
C PHE A 163 -2.80 -12.19 -9.85
N ILE A 164 -2.73 -13.52 -9.95
CA ILE A 164 -3.20 -14.27 -11.12
C ILE A 164 -4.69 -14.02 -11.41
N GLU A 165 -5.46 -13.69 -10.37
CA GLU A 165 -6.88 -13.40 -10.38
C GLU A 165 -7.25 -12.24 -11.31
N THR A 166 -6.31 -11.32 -11.56
CA THR A 166 -6.50 -10.13 -12.39
C THR A 166 -5.88 -10.23 -13.79
N LYS A 167 -5.40 -11.42 -14.20
CA LYS A 167 -4.75 -11.64 -15.51
C LYS A 167 -5.52 -11.16 -16.74
N LYS A 168 -6.86 -11.03 -16.64
CA LYS A 168 -7.70 -10.55 -17.75
C LYS A 168 -7.77 -9.02 -17.85
N ILE A 169 -7.16 -8.29 -16.92
CA ILE A 169 -7.15 -6.83 -16.86
C ILE A 169 -5.77 -6.33 -17.27
N CYS A 170 -5.69 -5.51 -18.31
CA CYS A 170 -4.44 -4.90 -18.80
C CYS A 170 -4.46 -3.36 -18.75
N ASN A 171 -5.56 -2.77 -18.32
CA ASN A 171 -5.82 -1.33 -18.33
C ASN A 171 -6.21 -0.83 -16.94
N PHE A 172 -5.28 -0.97 -15.99
CA PHE A 172 -5.47 -0.55 -14.60
C PHE A 172 -5.71 0.97 -14.45
N ASP A 173 -5.37 1.76 -15.47
CA ASP A 173 -5.64 3.20 -15.57
C ASP A 173 -7.13 3.56 -15.60
N LYS A 174 -8.01 2.59 -15.91
CA LYS A 174 -9.47 2.81 -15.91
C LYS A 174 -10.16 2.51 -14.59
N PHE A 175 -9.42 2.11 -13.57
CA PHE A 175 -9.97 1.62 -12.30
C PHE A 175 -9.41 2.41 -11.12
N GLN A 176 -10.17 2.49 -10.03
CA GLN A 176 -9.64 3.00 -8.77
C GLN A 176 -8.82 1.90 -8.09
N VAL A 177 -7.51 2.07 -8.06
CA VAL A 177 -6.57 1.04 -7.58
C VAL A 177 -5.79 1.54 -6.37
N ILE A 178 -5.64 0.68 -5.36
CA ILE A 178 -4.71 0.88 -4.25
C ILE A 178 -3.51 -0.06 -4.41
N PHE A 179 -2.31 0.50 -4.30
CA PHE A 179 -1.07 -0.25 -4.07
C PHE A 179 -0.65 -0.07 -2.61
N ILE A 180 -0.52 -1.18 -1.89
CA ILE A 180 0.07 -1.17 -0.55
C ILE A 180 1.48 -1.75 -0.67
N LEU A 181 2.49 -0.99 -0.25
CA LEU A 181 3.89 -1.37 -0.29
C LEU A 181 4.41 -1.47 1.15
N ASP A 182 4.31 -2.68 1.71
CA ASP A 182 4.65 -2.95 3.12
C ASP A 182 6.15 -3.20 3.30
N GLY A 183 6.75 -2.56 4.32
CA GLY A 183 8.11 -2.83 4.77
C GLY A 183 9.22 -2.20 3.92
N LEU A 184 9.14 -0.90 3.61
CA LEU A 184 10.19 -0.18 2.89
C LEU A 184 11.57 -0.26 3.57
N ASP A 185 11.61 -0.41 4.90
CA ASP A 185 12.85 -0.67 5.65
C ASP A 185 13.58 -1.95 5.24
N GLU A 186 12.91 -2.82 4.47
CA GLU A 186 13.44 -4.08 3.96
C GLU A 186 13.69 -4.04 2.44
N CYS A 187 13.48 -2.89 1.80
CA CYS A 187 13.76 -2.68 0.39
C CYS A 187 15.26 -2.78 0.11
N ARG A 188 15.62 -3.59 -0.89
CA ARG A 188 17.00 -3.71 -1.41
C ARG A 188 17.14 -3.12 -2.81
N LEU A 189 16.01 -2.82 -3.45
CA LEU A 189 15.95 -2.18 -4.75
C LEU A 189 16.43 -0.74 -4.65
N ARG A 190 17.31 -0.31 -5.55
CA ARG A 190 17.74 1.09 -5.63
C ARG A 190 16.63 1.93 -6.27
N LEU A 191 15.85 2.62 -5.44
CA LEU A 191 14.82 3.57 -5.88
C LEU A 191 15.44 4.96 -6.11
N ASP A 192 15.69 5.35 -7.36
CA ASP A 192 16.36 6.61 -7.70
C ASP A 192 15.35 7.66 -8.20
N PHE A 193 14.71 8.35 -7.26
CA PHE A 193 13.67 9.33 -7.54
C PHE A 193 14.12 10.56 -8.36
N HIS A 194 15.43 10.82 -8.42
CA HIS A 194 15.98 11.99 -9.11
C HIS A 194 16.46 11.65 -10.53
N ASN A 195 17.10 10.49 -10.71
CA ASN A 195 17.74 10.14 -11.98
C ASN A 195 16.98 9.10 -12.80
N ASP A 196 16.02 8.37 -12.21
CA ASP A 196 15.22 7.40 -12.97
C ASP A 196 14.44 8.08 -14.09
N VAL A 197 14.44 7.44 -15.26
CA VAL A 197 13.69 7.89 -16.43
C VAL A 197 12.20 7.91 -16.09
N THR A 198 11.52 8.98 -16.49
CA THR A 198 10.07 9.08 -16.37
C THR A 198 9.41 7.97 -17.18
N TRP A 199 8.61 7.14 -16.52
CA TRP A 199 7.90 6.02 -17.11
C TRP A 199 6.40 6.17 -16.86
N THR A 200 5.61 6.21 -17.94
CA THR A 200 4.17 6.50 -17.89
C THR A 200 3.30 5.41 -18.48
N ASN A 201 3.87 4.46 -19.24
CA ASN A 201 3.10 3.40 -19.88
C ASN A 201 3.10 2.11 -19.03
N VAL A 202 1.94 1.78 -18.46
CA VAL A 202 1.73 0.59 -17.62
C VAL A 202 1.97 -0.75 -18.32
N ASN A 203 1.95 -0.78 -19.65
CA ASN A 203 2.14 -1.98 -20.46
C ASN A 203 3.56 -2.12 -21.04
N THR A 204 4.41 -1.10 -20.93
CA THR A 204 5.78 -1.18 -21.49
C THR A 204 6.75 -1.68 -20.41
N PRO A 205 7.54 -2.73 -20.66
CA PRO A 205 8.48 -3.24 -19.69
C PRO A 205 9.63 -2.28 -19.38
N THR A 206 10.00 -2.19 -18.11
CA THR A 206 11.21 -1.52 -17.61
C THR A 206 11.71 -2.24 -16.36
N SER A 207 12.84 -1.80 -15.79
CA SER A 207 13.33 -2.40 -14.54
C SER A 207 12.34 -2.20 -13.40
N VAL A 208 12.30 -3.15 -12.45
CA VAL A 208 11.40 -3.05 -11.29
C VAL A 208 11.66 -1.78 -10.47
N ASN A 209 12.91 -1.34 -10.35
CA ASN A 209 13.26 -0.10 -9.67
C ASN A 209 12.58 1.11 -10.32
N VAL A 210 12.71 1.24 -11.64
CA VAL A 210 12.08 2.33 -12.42
C VAL A 210 10.56 2.25 -12.35
N LEU A 211 9.96 1.05 -12.36
CA LEU A 211 8.52 0.87 -12.16
C LEU A 211 8.08 1.42 -10.79
N LEU A 212 8.73 1.00 -9.71
CA LEU A 212 8.36 1.38 -8.35
C LEU A 212 8.56 2.88 -8.11
N THR A 213 9.69 3.44 -8.55
CA THR A 213 9.94 4.88 -8.49
C THR A 213 8.84 5.66 -9.21
N ASN A 214 8.49 5.28 -10.44
CA ASN A 214 7.48 5.99 -11.21
C ASN A 214 6.04 5.74 -10.74
N LEU A 215 5.76 4.60 -10.12
CA LEU A 215 4.50 4.35 -9.42
C LEU A 215 4.38 5.30 -8.24
N ILE A 216 5.36 5.31 -7.32
CA ILE A 216 5.38 6.15 -6.11
C ILE A 216 5.33 7.64 -6.45
N ARG A 217 6.04 8.08 -7.51
CA ARG A 217 5.97 9.46 -8.01
C ARG A 217 4.59 9.83 -8.58
N GLY A 218 3.78 8.85 -8.97
CA GLY A 218 2.50 9.06 -9.65
C GLY A 218 2.61 9.25 -11.16
N ASN A 219 3.77 8.96 -11.78
CA ASN A 219 3.95 9.07 -13.23
C ASN A 219 3.30 7.89 -13.97
N LEU A 220 3.39 6.69 -13.40
CA LEU A 220 3.00 5.46 -14.08
C LEU A 220 1.50 5.20 -14.03
N LEU A 221 0.86 5.55 -12.93
CA LEU A 221 -0.58 5.39 -12.73
C LEU A 221 -1.12 6.54 -11.85
N PRO A 222 -1.31 7.74 -12.42
CA PRO A 222 -1.54 8.96 -11.65
C PRO A 222 -2.78 8.94 -10.75
N SER A 223 -3.80 8.15 -11.11
CA SER A 223 -5.03 7.99 -10.32
C SER A 223 -4.95 6.91 -9.25
N ALA A 224 -3.83 6.18 -9.15
CA ALA A 224 -3.67 5.18 -8.11
C ALA A 224 -3.43 5.81 -6.75
N ARG A 225 -3.96 5.15 -5.73
CA ARG A 225 -3.67 5.42 -4.33
C ARG A 225 -2.53 4.50 -3.89
N ILE A 226 -1.58 5.04 -3.14
CA ILE A 226 -0.35 4.35 -2.72
C ILE A 226 -0.21 4.51 -1.22
N TRP A 227 -0.01 3.40 -0.53
CA TRP A 227 0.27 3.39 0.90
C TRP A 227 1.55 2.61 1.15
N ILE A 228 2.55 3.29 1.71
CA ILE A 228 3.85 2.72 2.05
C ILE A 228 3.95 2.64 3.57
N THR A 229 4.41 1.51 4.10
CA THR A 229 4.76 1.39 5.51
C THR A 229 6.27 1.25 5.67
N THR A 230 6.81 1.80 6.75
CA THR A 230 8.25 1.75 7.00
C THR A 230 8.60 1.97 8.47
N ARG A 231 9.81 1.63 8.86
CA ARG A 231 10.41 2.22 10.06
C ARG A 231 10.85 3.67 9.80
N PRO A 232 10.87 4.53 10.84
CA PRO A 232 11.30 5.92 10.71
C PRO A 232 12.67 6.09 10.04
N ALA A 233 13.63 5.19 10.34
CA ALA A 233 14.99 5.23 9.79
C ALA A 233 15.07 5.07 8.26
N ALA A 234 14.05 4.48 7.63
CA ALA A 234 13.97 4.27 6.19
C ALA A 234 12.98 5.23 5.49
N ALA A 235 12.26 6.07 6.23
CA ALA A 235 11.27 6.99 5.66
C ALA A 235 11.88 8.00 4.68
N ASN A 236 13.13 8.39 4.89
CA ASN A 236 13.87 9.30 4.01
C ASN A 236 14.24 8.71 2.64
N GLN A 237 13.98 7.43 2.40
CA GLN A 237 14.11 6.86 1.06
C GLN A 237 13.02 7.39 0.11
N ILE A 238 11.89 7.86 0.64
CA ILE A 238 10.83 8.48 -0.15
C ILE A 238 10.95 10.01 -0.04
N PRO A 239 11.11 10.72 -1.16
CA PRO A 239 11.13 12.19 -1.14
C PRO A 239 9.80 12.78 -0.65
N ALA A 240 9.86 13.92 0.03
CA ALA A 240 8.69 14.56 0.61
C ALA A 240 7.64 14.96 -0.45
N GLU A 241 8.08 15.33 -1.66
CA GLU A 241 7.21 15.65 -2.80
C GLU A 241 6.40 14.46 -3.32
N CYS A 242 6.77 13.24 -2.93
CA CYS A 242 6.06 12.01 -3.28
C CYS A 242 5.01 11.60 -2.23
N VAL A 243 4.86 12.36 -1.13
CA VAL A 243 3.98 12.01 -0.01
C VAL A 243 2.97 13.13 0.22
N ASP A 244 1.68 12.79 0.17
CA ASP A 244 0.59 13.73 0.46
C ASP A 244 0.27 13.77 1.97
N MET A 245 0.43 12.63 2.65
CA MET A 245 0.22 12.51 4.09
C MET A 245 1.24 11.56 4.73
N LEU A 246 1.84 12.02 5.83
CA LEU A 246 2.64 11.20 6.74
C LEU A 246 1.74 10.72 7.88
N THR A 247 1.85 9.46 8.28
CA THR A 247 1.19 8.95 9.50
C THR A 247 2.13 8.17 10.41
N GLU A 248 1.81 8.12 11.69
CA GLU A 248 2.53 7.37 12.75
C GLU A 248 1.61 6.35 13.43
#